data_AF-A0A4D4LGF3-F1
#
_entry.id   AF-A0A4D4LGF3-F1
#
_cell.length_a   1.000
_cell.length_b   1.000
_cell.length_c   1.000
_cell.angle_alpha   90.00
_cell.angle_beta   90.00
_cell.angle_gamma   90.00
#
_symmetry.space_group_name_H-M   'P 1'
#
loop_
_entity.id
_entity.type
_entity.pdbx_description
1 polymer ?
#
loop_
_entity_poly.entity_id
_entity_poly.type
_entity_poly.pdbx_seq_one_letter_code
_entity_poly.pdbx_strand_id
1 'polypeptide(L)'
;MSSPAAVTAFEMLARLIRRIAEAGRLAIPEERAAALVHAAGCGTTFTLIATPADRRDPELSRTAREAVIAAITTDAPPAAEPGPVAAAVTLRAALPRTDALTAPERGLLREWLDRIADPAPTVGERTETP
;
A
#
# COMPACT_ATOMS: atom_id res chain seq x y z
N MET A 1 -3.24 -7.50 23.55
CA MET A 1 -4.06 -6.28 23.34
C MET A 1 -3.13 -5.17 22.91
N SER A 2 -3.38 -4.55 21.75
CA SER A 2 -2.62 -3.38 21.32
C SER A 2 -2.98 -2.19 22.21
N SER A 3 -2.00 -1.37 22.60
CA SER A 3 -2.25 -0.18 23.42
C SER A 3 -3.01 0.89 22.61
N PRO A 4 -3.74 1.82 23.25
CA PRO A 4 -4.41 2.93 22.55
C PRO A 4 -3.45 3.75 21.68
N ALA A 5 -2.20 3.92 22.13
CA ALA A 5 -1.16 4.61 21.38
C ALA A 5 -0.80 3.86 20.08
N ALA A 6 -0.70 2.52 20.13
CA ALA A 6 -0.41 1.71 18.95
C ALA A 6 -1.52 1.78 17.90
N VAL A 7 -2.80 1.78 18.34
CA VAL A 7 -3.96 1.96 17.45
C VAL A 7 -3.91 3.33 16.78
N THR A 8 -3.72 4.39 17.57
CA THR A 8 -3.64 5.78 17.07
C THR A 8 -2.50 5.95 16.06
N ALA A 9 -1.33 5.37 16.34
CA ALA A 9 -0.19 5.42 15.42
C ALA A 9 -0.50 4.71 14.08
N PHE A 10 -1.17 3.55 14.13
CA PHE A 10 -1.56 2.84 12.93
C PHE A 10 -2.61 3.61 12.10
N GLU A 11 -3.59 4.24 12.75
CA GLU A 11 -4.56 5.11 12.08
C GLU A 11 -3.91 6.34 11.44
N MET A 12 -2.89 6.92 12.07
CA MET A 12 -2.09 7.98 11.48
C MET A 12 -1.35 7.50 10.23
N LEU A 13 -0.70 6.33 10.30
CA LEU A 13 -0.03 5.72 9.16
C LEU A 13 -1.01 5.47 7.99
N ALA A 14 -2.18 4.89 8.27
CA ALA A 14 -3.22 4.65 7.27
C ALA A 14 -3.66 5.94 6.58
N ARG A 15 -3.85 7.04 7.34
CA ARG A 15 -4.16 8.36 6.77
C ARG A 15 -3.05 8.90 5.87
N LEU A 16 -1.79 8.71 6.23
CA LEU A 16 -0.66 9.13 5.38
C LEU A 16 -0.62 8.35 4.07
N ILE A 17 -0.86 7.03 4.13
CA ILE A 17 -0.90 6.17 2.94
C ILE A 17 -2.06 6.54 2.02
N ARG A 18 -3.24 6.82 2.58
CA ARG A 18 -4.39 7.33 1.81
C ARG A 18 -4.02 8.58 1.02
N ARG A 19 -3.29 9.53 1.63
CA ARG A 19 -2.84 10.76 0.94
C ARG A 19 -1.88 10.47 -0.22
N ILE A 20 -1.03 9.45 -0.09
CA ILE A 20 -0.13 9.01 -1.17
C ILE A 20 -0.95 8.41 -2.33
N ALA A 21 -1.98 7.63 -2.01
CA ALA A 21 -2.90 7.08 -3.00
C ALA A 21 -3.72 8.17 -3.71
N GLU A 22 -4.25 9.15 -2.97
CA GLU A 22 -4.97 10.32 -3.50
C GLU A 22 -4.10 11.16 -4.44
N ALA A 23 -2.78 11.22 -4.18
CA ALA A 23 -1.81 11.86 -5.06
C ALA A 23 -1.43 11.01 -6.29
N GLY A 24 -1.96 9.79 -6.43
CA GLY A 24 -1.63 8.86 -7.52
C GLY A 24 -0.21 8.31 -7.44
N ARG A 25 0.43 8.35 -6.27
CA ARG A 25 1.83 7.97 -6.07
C ARG A 25 2.01 6.61 -5.39
N LEU A 26 0.93 5.93 -5.00
CA LEU A 26 0.98 4.63 -4.35
C LEU A 26 1.03 3.52 -5.41
N ALA A 27 2.03 2.64 -5.32
CA ALA A 27 2.28 1.57 -6.29
C ALA A 27 1.50 0.27 -6.01
N ILE A 28 0.98 0.10 -4.79
CA ILE A 28 0.31 -1.12 -4.31
C ILE A 28 -0.95 -0.77 -3.49
N PRO A 29 -1.84 -1.73 -3.19
CA PRO A 29 -3.00 -1.48 -2.33
C PRO A 29 -2.64 -0.89 -0.96
N GLU A 30 -3.48 0.00 -0.44
CA GLU A 30 -3.22 0.75 0.79
C GLU A 30 -3.00 -0.12 2.03
N GLU A 31 -3.83 -1.15 2.20
CA GLU A 31 -3.73 -2.07 3.34
C GLU A 31 -2.39 -2.81 3.32
N ARG A 32 -1.92 -3.20 2.12
CA ARG A 32 -0.62 -3.85 1.92
C ARG A 32 0.54 -2.90 2.21
N ALA A 33 0.45 -1.64 1.76
CA ALA A 33 1.43 -0.61 2.07
C ALA A 33 1.53 -0.34 3.58
N ALA A 34 0.39 -0.24 4.28
CA ALA A 34 0.36 0.00 5.72
C ALA A 34 0.99 -1.15 6.51
N ALA A 35 0.68 -2.39 6.13
CA ALA A 35 1.27 -3.58 6.72
C ALA A 35 2.80 -3.63 6.49
N LEU A 36 3.28 -3.31 5.28
CA LEU A 36 4.71 -3.28 4.96
C LEU A 36 5.47 -2.23 5.78
N VAL A 37 4.95 -1.01 5.87
CA VAL A 37 5.57 0.05 6.67
C VAL A 37 5.63 -0.34 8.15
N HIS A 38 4.53 -0.89 8.67
CA HIS A 38 4.47 -1.34 10.05
C HIS A 38 5.48 -2.46 10.34
N ALA A 39 5.50 -3.50 9.49
CA ALA A 39 6.42 -4.63 9.64
C ALA A 39 7.89 -4.20 9.59
N ALA A 40 8.25 -3.34 8.64
CA ALA A 40 9.61 -2.83 8.52
C ALA A 40 10.02 -1.97 9.72
N GLY A 41 9.13 -1.09 10.20
CA GLY A 41 9.39 -0.27 11.39
C GLY A 41 9.60 -1.13 12.65
N CYS A 42 8.73 -2.12 12.87
CA CYS A 42 8.87 -3.06 13.98
C CYS A 42 10.15 -3.90 13.89
N GLY A 43 10.41 -4.51 12.72
CA GLY A 43 11.61 -5.33 12.50
C GLY A 43 12.91 -4.54 12.69
N THR A 44 12.98 -3.32 12.15
CA THR A 44 14.10 -2.40 12.36
C THR A 44 14.30 -2.08 13.84
N THR A 45 13.22 -1.74 14.54
CA THR A 45 13.26 -1.38 15.96
C THR A 45 13.74 -2.57 16.81
N PHE A 46 13.18 -3.76 16.59
CA PHE A 46 13.58 -4.96 17.32
C PHE A 46 15.03 -5.33 17.03
N THR A 47 15.48 -5.22 15.78
CA THR A 47 16.88 -5.46 15.39
C THR A 47 17.82 -4.51 16.14
N LEU A 48 17.51 -3.20 16.16
CA LEU A 48 18.33 -2.21 16.85
C LEU A 48 18.37 -2.41 18.37
N ILE A 49 17.23 -2.71 19.00
CA ILE A 49 17.16 -2.93 20.45
C ILE A 49 17.93 -4.19 20.85
N ALA A 50 17.83 -5.27 20.06
CA ALA A 50 18.54 -6.52 20.31
C ALA A 50 20.05 -6.42 20.04
N THR A 51 20.49 -5.44 19.24
CA THR A 51 21.90 -5.24 18.92
C THR A 51 22.62 -4.49 20.05
N PRO A 52 23.81 -4.96 20.51
CA PRO A 52 24.65 -4.23 21.47
C PRO A 52 24.96 -2.80 21.01
N ALA A 53 24.99 -1.85 21.94
CA ALA A 53 25.03 -0.42 21.61
C ALA A 53 26.26 -0.02 20.75
N ASP A 54 27.40 -0.65 20.98
CA ASP A 54 28.66 -0.47 20.23
C ASP A 54 28.62 -1.02 18.80
N ARG A 55 27.62 -1.84 18.47
CA ARG A 55 27.46 -2.49 17.15
C ARG A 55 26.22 -2.05 16.39
N ARG A 56 25.44 -1.12 16.95
CA ARG A 56 24.25 -0.60 16.27
C ARG A 56 24.68 0.24 15.08
N ASP A 57 24.19 -0.12 13.91
CA ASP A 57 24.33 0.71 12.72
C ASP A 57 23.30 1.87 12.78
N PRO A 58 23.75 3.14 12.88
CA PRO A 58 22.84 4.28 12.87
C PRO A 58 22.07 4.44 11.54
N GLU A 59 22.57 3.86 10.45
CA GLU A 59 21.99 3.99 9.11
C GLU A 59 20.88 2.96 8.83
N LEU A 60 20.75 1.93 9.66
CA LEU A 60 19.79 0.84 9.44
C LEU A 60 18.35 1.35 9.32
N SER A 61 17.95 2.25 10.24
CA SER A 61 16.59 2.81 10.24
C SER A 61 16.30 3.64 9.01
N ARG A 62 17.26 4.50 8.61
CA ARG A 62 17.12 5.30 7.39
C ARG A 62 17.03 4.40 6.16
N THR A 63 17.91 3.42 6.05
CA THR A 63 17.95 2.49 4.90
C THR A 63 16.66 1.68 4.79
N ALA A 64 16.15 1.13 5.89
CA ALA A 64 14.88 0.41 5.91
C ALA A 64 13.70 1.30 5.50
N ARG A 65 13.67 2.56 5.99
CA ARG A 65 12.67 3.54 5.59
C ARG A 65 12.70 3.82 4.09
N GLU A 66 13.87 4.12 3.52
CA GLU A 66 13.98 4.42 2.08
C GLU A 66 13.60 3.20 1.23
N ALA A 67 13.99 1.99 1.64
CA ALA A 67 13.63 0.76 0.95
C ALA A 67 12.10 0.56 0.89
N VAL A 68 11.40 0.79 2.01
CA VAL A 68 9.93 0.67 2.03
C VAL A 68 9.27 1.77 1.22
N ILE A 69 9.73 3.02 1.32
CA ILE A 69 9.18 4.13 0.51
C ILE A 69 9.31 3.79 -0.97
N ALA A 70 10.48 3.35 -1.41
CA ALA A 70 10.71 2.94 -2.80
C ALA A 70 9.82 1.76 -3.21
N ALA A 71 9.55 0.82 -2.31
CA ALA A 71 8.69 -0.34 -2.60
C ALA A 71 7.20 0.02 -2.71
N ILE A 72 6.71 1.02 -1.96
CA ILE A 72 5.28 1.37 -1.92
C ILE A 72 4.92 2.56 -2.79
N THR A 73 5.90 3.34 -3.27
CA THR A 73 5.67 4.55 -4.07
C THR A 73 6.22 4.43 -5.49
N THR A 74 5.71 5.26 -6.41
CA THR A 74 6.23 5.39 -7.77
C THR A 74 6.75 6.82 -8.00
N ASP A 75 7.83 6.94 -8.79
CA ASP A 75 8.39 8.22 -9.26
C ASP A 75 7.81 8.71 -10.58
N ALA A 76 6.94 7.92 -11.22
CA ALA A 76 6.25 8.37 -12.41
C ALA A 76 5.44 9.63 -12.06
N PRO A 77 5.52 10.71 -12.87
CA PRO A 77 4.44 11.70 -12.92
C PRO A 77 3.13 10.91 -13.00
N PRO A 78 2.03 11.33 -12.34
CA PRO A 78 0.74 10.70 -12.58
C PRO A 78 0.58 10.62 -14.10
N ALA A 79 0.54 9.40 -14.64
CA ALA A 79 0.42 9.25 -16.08
C ALA A 79 -0.76 10.10 -16.52
N ALA A 80 -0.62 10.82 -17.64
CA ALA A 80 -1.69 11.70 -18.13
C ALA A 80 -3.04 10.97 -18.20
N GLU A 81 -2.99 9.64 -18.35
CA GLU A 81 -4.08 8.72 -18.08
C GLU A 81 -3.63 7.64 -17.07
N PRO A 82 -4.30 7.53 -15.91
CA PRO A 82 -3.99 6.47 -14.95
C PRO A 82 -4.25 5.10 -15.57
N GLY A 83 -3.30 4.17 -15.42
CA GLY A 83 -3.48 2.78 -15.82
C GLY A 83 -4.68 2.12 -15.12
N PRO A 84 -5.21 0.99 -15.63
CA PRO A 84 -6.46 0.39 -15.15
C PRO A 84 -6.51 0.13 -13.64
N VAL A 85 -5.39 -0.31 -13.05
CA VAL A 85 -5.23 -0.54 -11.61
C VAL A 85 -5.38 0.76 -10.83
N ALA A 86 -4.68 1.83 -11.23
CA ALA A 86 -4.73 3.13 -10.57
C ALA A 86 -6.13 3.76 -10.68
N ALA A 87 -6.73 3.70 -11.87
CA ALA A 87 -8.10 4.17 -12.09
C ALA A 87 -9.12 3.42 -11.21
N ALA A 88 -8.97 2.11 -11.05
CA ALA A 88 -9.84 1.30 -10.21
C ALA A 88 -9.71 1.65 -8.72
N VAL A 89 -8.48 1.84 -8.22
CA VAL A 89 -8.22 2.29 -6.84
C VAL A 89 -8.84 3.66 -6.59
N THR A 90 -8.62 4.62 -7.49
CA THR A 90 -9.18 5.98 -7.37
C THR A 90 -10.70 5.96 -7.36
N LEU A 91 -11.35 5.24 -8.29
CA LEU A 91 -12.81 5.16 -8.34
C LEU A 91 -13.39 4.42 -7.13
N ARG A 92 -12.74 3.37 -6.63
CA ARG A 92 -13.15 2.66 -5.41
C ARG A 92 -13.17 3.61 -4.21
N ALA A 93 -12.16 4.47 -4.07
CA ALA A 93 -12.08 5.44 -2.99
C ALA A 93 -13.17 6.52 -3.06
N ALA A 94 -13.63 6.86 -4.26
CA ALA A 94 -14.71 7.84 -4.50
C ALA A 94 -16.12 7.24 -4.33
N LEU A 95 -16.28 5.93 -4.56
CA LEU A 95 -17.57 5.23 -4.63
C LEU A 95 -18.55 5.47 -3.46
N PRO A 96 -18.13 5.61 -2.19
CA PRO A 96 -19.06 5.93 -1.09
C PRO A 96 -19.74 7.30 -1.23
N ARG A 97 -19.16 8.20 -2.02
CA ARG A 97 -19.67 9.57 -2.26
C ARG A 97 -20.52 9.66 -3.53
N THR A 98 -20.69 8.57 -4.27
CA THR A 98 -21.50 8.53 -5.48
C THR A 98 -22.97 8.28 -5.13
N ASP A 99 -23.81 9.21 -5.53
CA ASP A 99 -25.27 9.22 -5.38
C ASP A 99 -26.01 8.68 -6.62
N ALA A 100 -25.35 8.66 -7.78
CA ALA A 100 -25.88 8.11 -9.03
C ALA A 100 -26.13 6.59 -9.03
N LEU A 101 -25.68 5.86 -8.01
CA LEU A 101 -25.76 4.40 -7.92
C LEU A 101 -26.55 3.96 -6.69
N THR A 102 -27.41 2.97 -6.88
CA THR A 102 -28.12 2.28 -5.80
C THR A 102 -27.16 1.48 -4.92
N ALA A 103 -27.62 1.03 -3.75
CA ALA A 103 -26.79 0.21 -2.85
C ALA A 103 -26.30 -1.11 -3.50
N PRO A 104 -27.13 -1.88 -4.23
CA PRO A 104 -26.66 -3.07 -4.93
C PRO A 104 -25.62 -2.78 -6.02
N GLU A 105 -25.81 -1.72 -6.81
CA GLU A 105 -24.89 -1.33 -7.88
C GLU A 105 -23.52 -0.91 -7.33
N ARG A 106 -23.49 -0.15 -6.21
CA ARG A 106 -22.24 0.18 -5.52
C ARG A 106 -21.53 -1.06 -4.97
N GLY A 107 -22.28 -2.09 -4.57
CA GLY A 107 -21.72 -3.37 -4.16
C GLY A 107 -20.99 -4.08 -5.30
N LEU A 108 -21.67 -4.23 -6.44
CA LEU A 108 -21.12 -4.85 -7.65
C LEU A 108 -19.91 -4.09 -8.18
N LEU A 109 -20.02 -2.76 -8.28
CA LEU A 109 -18.92 -1.94 -8.80
C LEU A 109 -17.68 -2.02 -7.89
N ARG A 110 -17.86 -2.06 -6.56
CA ARG A 110 -16.74 -2.27 -5.62
C ARG A 110 -16.02 -3.58 -5.90
N GLU A 111 -16.76 -4.67 -6.06
CA GLU A 111 -16.19 -6.00 -6.32
C GLU A 111 -15.38 -6.02 -7.62
N TRP A 112 -15.88 -5.39 -8.68
CA TRP A 112 -15.15 -5.29 -9.96
C TRP A 112 -13.88 -4.45 -9.83
N LEU A 113 -13.95 -3.33 -9.13
CA LEU A 113 -12.79 -2.47 -8.91
C LEU A 113 -11.72 -3.17 -8.05
N ASP A 114 -12.12 -3.96 -7.06
CA ASP A 114 -11.20 -4.78 -6.27
C ASP A 114 -10.47 -5.82 -7.12
N ARG A 115 -11.18 -6.48 -8.04
CA ARG A 115 -10.58 -7.44 -8.99
C ARG A 115 -9.59 -6.78 -9.97
N ILE A 116 -9.88 -5.56 -10.42
CA ILE A 116 -8.97 -4.81 -11.30
C ILE A 116 -7.75 -4.30 -10.52
N ALA A 117 -7.92 -3.97 -9.23
CA ALA A 117 -6.86 -3.45 -8.38
C ALA A 117 -5.87 -4.53 -7.88
N ASP A 118 -6.29 -5.80 -7.84
CA ASP A 118 -5.46 -6.94 -7.46
C ASP A 118 -5.47 -8.01 -8.57
N PRO A 119 -4.92 -7.72 -9.77
CA PRO A 119 -4.80 -8.73 -10.81
C PRO A 119 -3.85 -9.81 -10.29
N ALA A 120 -4.38 -11.03 -10.11
CA ALA A 120 -3.56 -12.18 -9.75
C ALA A 120 -2.35 -12.28 -10.70
N PRO A 121 -1.15 -12.65 -10.20
CA PRO A 121 0.03 -12.75 -11.05
C PRO A 121 -0.27 -13.73 -12.20
N THR A 122 -0.09 -13.24 -13.43
CA THR A 122 -0.10 -14.08 -14.63
C THR A 122 1.03 -15.09 -14.49
N VAL A 123 0.69 -16.31 -14.07
CA VAL A 123 1.59 -17.46 -14.15
C VAL A 123 1.91 -17.62 -15.63
N GLY A 124 3.15 -17.28 -15.97
CA GLY A 124 3.64 -17.20 -17.34
C GLY A 124 3.36 -18.47 -18.12
N GLU A 125 2.98 -18.23 -19.37
CA GLU A 125 2.94 -19.21 -20.45
C GLU A 125 4.19 -20.10 -20.37
N ARG A 126 3.99 -21.35 -19.92
CA ARG A 126 4.93 -22.41 -20.21
C ARG A 126 4.78 -22.71 -21.69
N THR A 127 5.65 -22.11 -22.49
CA THR A 127 5.93 -22.51 -23.86
C THR A 127 6.41 -23.96 -23.85
N GLU A 128 5.46 -24.88 -23.93
CA GLU A 128 5.69 -26.25 -24.35
C GLU A 128 5.94 -26.20 -25.87
N THR A 129 7.16 -26.54 -26.28
CA THR A 129 7.57 -26.66 -27.69
C THR A 129 8.11 -28.10 -27.86
N PRO A 130 7.79 -28.76 -28.98
CA PRO A 130 7.47 -30.19 -29.02
C PRO A 130 8.67 -31.14 -29.04
#